data_AF-A0A350URH8-F1
#
_entry.id   AF-A0A350URH8-F1
#
_cell.length_a   1.000
_cell.length_b   1.000
_cell.length_c   1.000
_cell.angle_alpha   90.00
_cell.angle_beta   90.00
_cell.angle_gamma   90.00
#
_symmetry.space_group_name_H-M   'P 1'
#
loop_
_entity.id
_entity.type
_entity.pdbx_description
1 polymer ?
#
loop_
_entity_poly.entity_id
_entity_poly.type
_entity_poly.pdbx_seq_one_letter_code
_entity_poly.pdbx_strand_id
1 'polypeptide(L)'
;MNQFEDQLRRALRPVDPPAGFVERTLALAGEPQRKRPPRRLLQFPRYAMALAASLALAVFGLQYREYQQGQQAKEQLMTALHITGSQLTQIQAKVVPANAEK
;
A
#
# COMPACT_ATOMS: atom_id res chain seq x y z
N MET A 1 -5.88 32.24 20.46
CA MET A 1 -5.26 30.90 20.55
C MET A 1 -6.38 29.90 20.66
N ASN A 2 -6.38 28.89 19.79
CA ASN A 2 -7.45 27.89 19.74
C ASN A 2 -7.21 26.82 20.81
N GLN A 3 -8.28 26.29 21.43
CA GLN A 3 -8.17 25.27 22.48
C GLN A 3 -7.36 24.02 22.05
N PHE A 4 -7.42 23.68 20.77
CA PHE A 4 -6.65 22.58 20.17
C PHE A 4 -5.14 22.83 20.22
N GLU A 5 -4.70 24.05 19.88
CA GLU A 5 -3.28 24.41 19.87
C GLU A 5 -2.69 24.35 21.29
N ASP A 6 -3.47 24.73 22.29
CA ASP A 6 -3.07 24.66 23.69
C ASP A 6 -2.95 23.21 24.19
N GLN A 7 -3.84 22.32 23.75
CA GLN A 7 -3.76 20.89 24.08
C GLN A 7 -2.54 20.25 23.43
N LEU A 8 -2.29 20.54 22.16
CA LEU A 8 -1.14 20.01 21.43
C LEU A 8 0.18 20.49 22.04
N ARG A 9 0.24 21.78 22.41
CA ARG A 9 1.41 22.36 23.09
C ARG A 9 1.67 21.70 24.45
N ARG A 10 0.62 21.36 25.20
CA ARG A 10 0.77 20.64 26.48
C ARG A 10 1.22 19.20 26.26
N ALA A 11 0.68 18.53 25.25
CA ALA A 11 1.03 17.14 24.93
C ALA A 11 2.47 16.99 24.43
N LEU A 12 2.98 17.99 23.70
CA LEU A 12 4.35 18.01 23.16
C LEU A 12 5.37 18.67 24.09
N ARG A 13 5.02 18.94 25.35
CA ARG A 13 6.01 19.47 26.31
C ARG A 13 7.14 18.45 26.47
N PRO A 14 8.41 18.89 26.38
CA PRO A 14 9.54 18.04 26.71
C PRO A 14 9.39 17.50 28.15
N VAL A 15 9.57 16.19 28.30
CA VAL A 15 9.62 15.50 29.59
C VAL A 15 10.98 14.86 29.70
N ASP A 16 11.67 15.11 30.80
CA ASP A 16 12.96 14.48 31.05
C ASP A 16 12.79 12.96 31.18
N PRO A 17 13.57 12.18 30.44
CA PRO A 17 13.50 10.74 30.53
C PRO A 17 13.99 10.27 31.91
N PRO A 18 13.46 9.15 32.43
CA PRO A 18 13.93 8.59 33.69
C PRO A 18 15.39 8.12 33.58
N ALA A 19 16.09 8.10 34.71
CA ALA A 19 17.46 7.60 34.78
C ALA A 19 17.57 6.17 34.19
N GLY A 20 18.57 5.94 33.35
CA GLY A 20 18.77 4.65 32.68
C GLY A 20 18.00 4.46 31.37
N PHE A 21 17.28 5.48 30.87
CA PHE A 21 16.49 5.37 29.64
C PHE A 21 17.34 5.11 28.39
N VAL A 22 18.46 5.82 28.27
CA VAL A 22 19.37 5.70 27.12
C VAL A 22 20.00 4.30 27.08
N GLU A 23 20.45 3.81 28.23
CA GLU A 23 21.06 2.50 28.38
C GLU A 23 20.07 1.38 28.05
N ARG A 24 18.82 1.48 28.53
CA ARG A 24 17.76 0.51 28.26
C ARG A 24 17.33 0.51 26.79
N THR A 25 17.24 1.68 26.16
CA THR A 25 16.84 1.79 24.76
C THR A 25 17.92 1.28 23.81
N LEU A 26 19.19 1.60 24.08
CA LEU A 26 20.33 1.06 23.34
C LEU A 26 20.45 -0.47 23.50
N ALA A 27 20.25 -0.98 24.72
CA ALA A 27 20.22 -2.42 24.96
C ALA A 27 19.09 -3.12 24.17
N LEU A 28 17.90 -2.52 24.12
CA LEU A 28 16.76 -3.05 23.38
C LEU A 28 16.96 -2.99 21.85
N ALA A 29 17.63 -1.96 21.34
CA ALA A 29 17.90 -1.80 19.91
C ALA A 29 18.97 -2.79 19.39
N GLY A 30 19.90 -3.20 20.26
CA GLY A 30 20.97 -4.15 19.93
C GLY A 30 20.57 -5.63 20.04
N GLU A 31 19.45 -5.95 20.70
CA GLU A 31 18.98 -7.34 20.77
C GLU A 31 18.29 -7.75 19.44
N PRO A 32 18.73 -8.84 18.78
CA PRO A 32 17.97 -9.41 17.69
C PRO A 32 16.61 -9.84 18.25
N GLN A 33 15.54 -9.17 17.83
CA GLN A 33 14.16 -9.44 18.23
C GLN A 33 13.86 -10.95 18.15
N ARG A 34 14.07 -11.67 19.25
CA ARG A 34 13.39 -12.94 19.48
C ARG A 34 11.93 -12.57 19.56
N LYS A 35 11.21 -12.84 18.47
CA LYS A 35 9.76 -12.70 18.31
C LYS A 35 9.03 -13.50 19.38
N ARG A 36 9.08 -13.05 20.63
CA ARG A 36 8.18 -13.50 21.67
C ARG A 36 6.90 -12.71 21.44
N PRO A 37 5.80 -13.34 20.99
CA PRO A 37 4.56 -12.61 20.89
C PRO A 37 4.26 -12.03 22.28
N PRO A 38 3.91 -10.74 22.38
CA PRO A 38 3.62 -10.14 23.67
C PRO A 38 2.45 -10.92 24.27
N ARG A 39 2.61 -11.47 25.48
CA ARG A 39 1.59 -12.30 26.15
C ARG A 39 0.22 -11.60 26.26
N ARG A 40 0.15 -10.28 26.13
CA ARG A 40 -1.10 -9.49 26.03
C ARG A 40 -1.91 -9.74 24.76
N LEU A 41 -1.26 -10.08 23.64
CA LEU A 41 -1.94 -10.41 22.38
C LEU A 41 -2.70 -11.75 22.46
N LEU A 42 -2.39 -12.61 23.44
CA LEU A 42 -3.14 -13.84 23.70
C LEU A 42 -4.37 -13.64 24.59
N GLN A 43 -4.53 -12.46 25.20
CA GLN A 43 -5.67 -12.13 26.07
C GLN A 43 -6.76 -11.33 25.35
N PHE A 44 -6.70 -11.22 24.02
CA PHE A 44 -7.79 -10.61 23.28
C PHE A 44 -9.04 -11.49 23.42
N PRO A 45 -10.18 -10.94 23.86
CA PRO A 45 -11.42 -11.69 23.94
C PRO A 45 -11.74 -12.21 22.53
N ARG A 46 -12.18 -13.46 22.41
CA ARG A 46 -12.46 -14.12 21.10
C ARG A 46 -13.33 -13.25 20.16
N TYR A 47 -14.16 -12.37 20.73
CA TYR A 47 -14.97 -11.39 20.02
C TYR A 47 -14.17 -10.31 19.26
N ALA A 48 -12.98 -9.94 19.73
CA ALA A 48 -12.11 -8.97 19.05
C ALA A 48 -11.57 -9.51 17.71
N MET A 49 -11.33 -10.83 17.61
CA MET A 49 -10.97 -11.46 16.34
C MET A 49 -12.13 -11.47 15.34
N ALA A 50 -13.35 -11.72 15.80
CA ALA A 50 -14.53 -11.67 14.93
C ALA A 50 -14.75 -10.27 14.36
N LEU A 51 -14.53 -9.23 15.18
CA LEU A 51 -14.67 -7.83 14.79
C LEU A 51 -13.55 -7.38 13.84
N ALA A 52 -12.31 -7.84 14.06
CA ALA A 52 -11.21 -7.61 13.14
C ALA A 52 -11.41 -8.32 11.79
N ALA A 53 -11.95 -9.54 11.80
CA ALA A 53 -12.26 -10.30 10.60
C ALA A 53 -13.38 -9.65 9.77
N SER A 54 -14.43 -9.15 10.42
CA SER A 54 -15.52 -8.45 9.71
C SER A 54 -15.06 -7.12 9.10
N LEU A 55 -14.22 -6.35 9.81
CA LEU A 55 -13.61 -5.13 9.29
C LEU A 55 -12.66 -5.42 8.12
N ALA A 56 -11.83 -6.46 8.24
CA ALA A 56 -10.94 -6.86 7.15
C ALA A 56 -11.73 -7.26 5.90
N LEU A 57 -12.80 -8.05 6.04
CA LEU A 57 -13.68 -8.44 4.92
C LEU A 57 -14.42 -7.24 4.31
N ALA A 58 -14.86 -6.27 5.13
CA ALA A 58 -15.50 -5.05 4.63
C ALA A 58 -14.54 -4.20 3.78
N VAL A 59 -13.29 -4.03 4.23
CA VAL A 59 -12.26 -3.29 3.50
C VAL A 59 -11.85 -4.03 2.22
N PHE A 60 -11.60 -5.35 2.31
CA PHE A 60 -11.22 -6.16 1.15
C PHE A 60 -12.35 -6.28 0.12
N GLY A 61 -13.60 -6.35 0.57
CA GLY A 61 -14.78 -6.43 -0.29
C GLY A 61 -15.00 -5.16 -1.13
N LEU A 62 -14.64 -3.99 -0.59
CA LEU A 62 -14.70 -2.73 -1.33
C LEU A 62 -13.60 -2.63 -2.40
N GLN A 63 -12.38 -3.08 -2.09
CA GLN A 63 -11.26 -3.07 -3.04
C GLN A 63 -11.47 -4.03 -4.22
N TYR A 64 -12.23 -5.12 -4.03
CA TYR A 64 -12.46 -6.12 -5.08
C TYR A 64 -13.27 -5.60 -6.27
N ARG A 65 -14.12 -4.58 -6.05
CA ARG A 65 -14.92 -3.95 -7.12
C ARG A 65 -14.06 -3.16 -8.11
N GLU A 66 -13.01 -2.50 -7.63
CA GLU A 66 -12.09 -1.72 -8.49
C GLU A 66 -11.24 -2.62 -9.38
N TYR A 67 -10.90 -3.83 -8.89
CA TYR A 67 -10.08 -4.78 -9.63
C TYR A 67 -10.78 -5.34 -10.88
N GLN A 68 -12.10 -5.52 -10.84
CA GLN A 68 -12.84 -6.02 -12.01
C GLN A 68 -13.02 -4.96 -13.10
N GLN A 69 -13.23 -3.70 -12.71
CA GLN A 69 -13.36 -2.59 -13.68
C GLN A 69 -12.05 -2.35 -14.45
N GLY A 70 -10.91 -2.53 -13.79
CA GLY A 70 -9.59 -2.41 -14.44
C GLY A 70 -9.29 -3.50 -15.48
N GLN A 71 -9.88 -4.69 -15.36
CA GLN A 71 -9.63 -5.80 -16.29
C GLN A 71 -10.39 -5.62 -17.62
N GLN A 72 -11.63 -5.13 -17.58
CA GLN A 72 -12.40 -4.86 -18.79
C GLN A 72 -11.77 -3.75 -19.64
N ALA A 73 -11.23 -2.71 -18.99
CA ALA A 73 -10.52 -1.65 -19.69
C ALA A 73 -9.23 -2.14 -20.38
N LYS A 74 -8.53 -3.12 -19.78
CA LYS A 74 -7.32 -3.71 -20.37
C LYS A 74 -7.62 -4.54 -21.62
N GLU A 75 -8.70 -5.30 -21.64
CA GLU A 75 -9.07 -6.11 -22.82
C GLU A 75 -9.35 -5.21 -24.02
N GLN A 76 -10.15 -4.15 -23.84
CA GLN A 76 -10.45 -3.20 -24.89
C GLN A 76 -9.20 -2.48 -25.41
N LEU A 77 -8.29 -2.10 -24.50
CA LEU A 77 -7.02 -1.46 -24.86
C LEU A 77 -6.12 -2.42 -25.67
N MET A 78 -6.02 -3.68 -25.26
CA MET A 78 -5.23 -4.69 -25.97
C MET A 78 -5.78 -4.96 -27.37
N THR A 79 -7.10 -5.02 -27.53
CA THR A 79 -7.72 -5.16 -28.86
C THR A 79 -7.40 -3.96 -29.75
N ALA A 80 -7.54 -2.73 -29.23
CA ALA A 80 -7.20 -1.52 -29.98
C ALA A 80 -5.73 -1.49 -30.41
N LEU A 81 -4.80 -1.81 -29.49
CA LEU A 81 -3.37 -1.91 -29.77
C LEU A 81 -3.04 -2.95 -30.84
N HIS A 82 -3.71 -4.11 -30.81
CA HIS A 82 -3.49 -5.15 -31.82
C HIS A 82 -3.93 -4.69 -33.21
N ILE A 83 -5.08 -4.02 -33.31
CA ILE A 83 -5.58 -3.45 -34.56
C ILE A 83 -4.61 -2.39 -35.08
N THR A 84 -4.22 -1.43 -34.23
CA THR A 84 -3.29 -0.37 -34.62
C THR A 84 -1.93 -0.92 -35.04
N GLY A 85 -1.40 -1.91 -34.32
CA GLY A 85 -0.15 -2.59 -34.69
C GLY A 85 -0.24 -3.26 -36.06
N SER A 86 -1.33 -3.96 -36.35
CA SER A 86 -1.51 -4.61 -37.65
C SER A 86 -1.60 -3.61 -38.81
N GLN A 87 -2.22 -2.44 -38.59
CA GLN A 87 -2.28 -1.39 -39.60
C GLN A 87 -0.94 -0.67 -39.78
N LEU A 88 -0.18 -0.48 -38.70
CA LEU A 88 1.17 0.11 -38.78
C LEU A 88 2.11 -0.78 -39.60
N THR A 89 2.04 -2.10 -39.42
CA THR A 89 2.81 -3.08 -40.21
C THR A 89 2.42 -3.05 -41.69
N GLN A 90 1.13 -2.90 -42.00
CA GLN A 90 0.68 -2.79 -43.39
C GLN A 90 1.15 -1.49 -44.06
N ILE A 91 1.14 -0.37 -43.32
CA ILE A 91 1.63 0.91 -43.84
C ILE A 91 3.15 0.82 -44.03
N GLN A 92 3.89 0.25 -43.08
CA GLN A 92 5.33 0.08 -43.19
C GLN A 92 5.72 -0.83 -44.36
N ALA A 93 4.97 -1.92 -44.59
CA ALA A 93 5.16 -2.79 -45.75
C ALA A 93 4.88 -2.09 -47.11
N LYS A 94 4.06 -1.04 -47.12
CA LYS A 94 3.80 -0.23 -48.33
C LYS A 94 4.82 0.90 -48.52
N VAL A 95 5.40 1.43 -47.45
CA VAL A 95 6.37 2.54 -47.52
C VAL A 95 7.80 2.05 -47.77
N VAL A 96 8.18 0.87 -47.27
CA VAL A 96 9.51 0.29 -47.50
C VAL A 96 9.84 0.03 -48.99
N PRO A 97 8.94 -0.51 -49.84
CA PRO A 97 9.23 -0.66 -51.27
C PRO A 97 9.24 0.67 -52.03
N ALA A 98 8.60 1.73 -51.52
CA ALA A 98 8.53 3.04 -52.19
C ALA A 98 9.80 3.92 -51.99
N ASN A 99 10.65 3.60 -51.01
CA ASN A 99 11.93 4.30 -50.76
C ASN A 99 13.15 3.55 -51.32
N ALA A 100 12.98 2.40 -51.95
CA ALA A 100 14.07 1.63 -52.56
C ALA A 100 14.31 1.99 -54.04
N GLU A 101 13.53 2.92 -54.61
CA GLU A 101 13.56 3.27 -56.04
C GLU A 101 13.85 4.77 -56.29
N LYS A 102 14.56 5.44 -55.38
CA LYS A 102 15.08 6.80 -55.57
C LYS A 102 16.57 6.91 -55.29
#